data_AF-A0A7Y3H363-F1
#
_entry.id   AF-A0A7Y3H363-F1
#
_cell.length_a   1.000
_cell.length_b   1.000
_cell.length_c   1.000
_cell.angle_alpha   90.00
_cell.angle_beta   90.00
_cell.angle_gamma   90.00
#
_symmetry.space_group_name_H-M   'P 1'
#
loop_
_entity.id
_entity.type
_entity.pdbx_description
1 polymer ?
#
loop_
_entity_poly.entity_id
_entity_poly.type
_entity_poly.pdbx_seq_one_letter_code
_entity_poly.pdbx_strand_id
1 'polypeptide(L)'
;MEKESLNTLAILEIQGHHLQWNESLNEMIHNLKLFEKQLSDISRKNNSLVTKKLIGHFQNRFFIQKTEINQLKNAIKKHELSIKRKKEISNDKVTIEDERYHNRMALQFKAQEIIFYKLKFDYADFVKEN
;
A
#
# COMPACT_ATOMS: atom_id res chain seq x y z
N MET A 1 -36.98 6.23 0.29
CA MET A 1 -36.47 4.87 -0.02
C MET A 1 -35.27 4.87 -0.97
N GLU A 2 -35.35 5.44 -2.18
CA GLU A 2 -34.21 5.43 -3.15
C GLU A 2 -32.89 6.05 -2.64
N LYS A 3 -32.96 7.22 -2.00
CA LYS A 3 -31.74 7.95 -1.54
C LYS A 3 -30.99 7.29 -0.37
N GLU A 4 -31.63 6.40 0.36
CA GLU A 4 -31.05 5.69 1.51
C GLU A 4 -30.36 4.39 1.06
N SER A 5 -30.93 3.75 0.04
CA SER A 5 -30.30 2.64 -0.69
C SER A 5 -29.00 3.07 -1.38
N LEU A 6 -28.99 4.24 -2.04
CA LEU A 6 -27.78 4.78 -2.71
C LEU A 6 -26.63 5.07 -1.74
N ASN A 7 -26.93 5.64 -0.55
CA ASN A 7 -25.90 5.92 0.45
C ASN A 7 -25.30 4.63 1.03
N THR A 8 -26.13 3.61 1.24
CA THR A 8 -25.68 2.30 1.73
C THR A 8 -24.78 1.62 0.70
N LEU A 9 -25.13 1.71 -0.59
CA LEU A 9 -24.32 1.20 -1.69
C LEU A 9 -22.93 1.85 -1.70
N ALA A 10 -22.86 3.19 -1.61
CA ALA A 10 -21.59 3.93 -1.61
C ALA A 10 -20.68 3.55 -0.44
N ILE A 11 -21.25 3.34 0.77
CA ILE A 11 -20.48 2.88 1.93
C ILE A 11 -19.91 1.48 1.70
N LEU A 12 -20.72 0.56 1.16
CA LEU A 12 -20.29 -0.81 0.88
C LEU A 12 -19.19 -0.83 -0.20
N GLU A 13 -19.28 0.01 -1.22
CA GLU A 13 -18.26 0.14 -2.25
C GLU A 13 -16.93 0.62 -1.66
N ILE A 14 -16.96 1.71 -0.88
CA ILE A 14 -15.75 2.24 -0.21
C ILE A 14 -15.12 1.17 0.70
N GLN A 15 -15.93 0.43 1.46
CA GLN A 15 -15.46 -0.64 2.32
C GLN A 15 -14.83 -1.80 1.53
N GLY A 16 -15.45 -2.19 0.41
CA GLY A 16 -14.90 -3.21 -0.49
C GLY A 16 -13.55 -2.80 -1.05
N HIS A 17 -13.41 -1.56 -1.52
CA HIS A 17 -12.14 -1.02 -1.99
C HIS A 17 -11.08 -0.99 -0.89
N HIS A 18 -11.41 -0.53 0.32
CA HIS A 18 -10.45 -0.51 1.42
C HIS A 18 -9.96 -1.91 1.81
N LEU A 19 -10.85 -2.91 1.83
CA LEU A 19 -10.49 -4.30 2.08
C LEU A 19 -9.48 -4.79 1.03
N GLN A 20 -9.82 -4.64 -0.25
CA GLN A 20 -8.97 -5.02 -1.36
C GLN A 20 -7.59 -4.33 -1.29
N TRP A 21 -7.57 -3.01 -1.06
CA TRP A 21 -6.31 -2.28 -0.96
C TRP A 21 -5.48 -2.74 0.23
N ASN A 22 -6.10 -2.98 1.40
CA ASN A 22 -5.39 -3.46 2.58
C ASN A 22 -4.76 -4.85 2.34
N GLU A 23 -5.46 -5.76 1.67
CA GLU A 23 -4.93 -7.07 1.28
C GLU A 23 -3.71 -6.91 0.37
N SER A 24 -3.82 -6.14 -0.72
CA SER A 24 -2.69 -5.90 -1.62
C SER A 24 -1.51 -5.22 -0.94
N LEU A 25 -1.75 -4.24 -0.07
CA LEU A 25 -0.69 -3.56 0.71
C LEU A 25 -0.01 -4.52 1.70
N ASN A 26 -0.76 -5.47 2.28
CA ASN A 26 -0.18 -6.52 3.13
C ASN A 26 0.72 -7.47 2.33
N GLU A 27 0.29 -7.88 1.14
CA GLU A 27 1.09 -8.71 0.24
C GLU A 27 2.37 -7.99 -0.20
N MET A 28 2.28 -6.69 -0.53
CA MET A 28 3.46 -5.88 -0.86
C MET A 28 4.46 -5.84 0.31
N ILE A 29 4.00 -5.59 1.55
CA ILE A 29 4.87 -5.62 2.73
C ILE A 29 5.48 -7.01 2.93
N HIS A 30 4.70 -8.07 2.75
CA HIS A 30 5.21 -9.44 2.88
C HIS A 30 6.34 -9.70 1.88
N ASN A 31 6.14 -9.34 0.62
CA ASN A 31 7.15 -9.45 -0.44
C ASN A 31 8.41 -8.64 -0.13
N LEU A 32 8.27 -7.38 0.33
CA LEU A 32 9.43 -6.56 0.72
C LEU A 32 10.25 -7.22 1.83
N LYS A 33 9.61 -7.88 2.81
CA LYS A 33 10.32 -8.63 3.87
C LYS A 33 11.06 -9.84 3.32
N LEU A 34 10.48 -10.55 2.33
CA LEU A 34 11.15 -11.66 1.66
C LEU A 34 12.38 -11.17 0.88
N PHE A 35 12.24 -10.06 0.16
CA PHE A 35 13.34 -9.44 -0.59
C PHE A 35 14.45 -8.97 0.35
N GLU A 36 14.13 -8.40 1.51
CA GLU A 36 15.14 -8.04 2.52
C GLU A 36 15.93 -9.25 3.03
N LYS A 37 15.25 -10.37 3.26
CA LYS A 37 15.91 -11.62 3.67
C LYS A 37 16.86 -12.12 2.58
N GLN A 38 16.40 -12.19 1.34
CA GLN A 38 17.22 -12.60 0.19
C GLN A 38 18.41 -11.65 -0.03
N LEU A 39 18.19 -10.35 0.07
CA LEU A 39 19.23 -9.33 -0.07
C LEU A 39 20.31 -9.45 1.01
N SER A 40 19.92 -9.80 2.24
CA SER A 40 20.85 -10.09 3.33
C SER A 40 21.74 -11.30 3.02
N ASP A 41 21.17 -12.35 2.45
CA ASP A 41 21.93 -13.55 2.07
C ASP A 41 22.90 -13.26 0.90
N ILE A 42 22.50 -12.46 -0.09
CA ILE A 42 23.37 -11.98 -1.17
C ILE A 42 24.51 -11.13 -0.61
N SER A 43 24.19 -10.22 0.33
CA SER A 43 25.19 -9.36 0.96
C SER A 43 26.26 -10.11 1.75
N ARG A 44 25.95 -11.31 2.27
CA ARG A 44 26.93 -12.15 2.97
C ARG A 44 27.89 -12.86 2.01
N LYS A 45 27.43 -13.15 0.79
CA LYS A 45 28.19 -13.90 -0.22
C LYS A 45 29.03 -12.99 -1.12
N ASN A 46 28.64 -11.72 -1.27
CA ASN A 46 29.25 -10.79 -2.21
C ASN A 46 29.99 -9.65 -1.53
N ASN A 47 31.30 -9.55 -1.80
CA ASN A 47 32.18 -8.54 -1.21
C ASN A 47 32.58 -7.42 -2.19
N SER A 48 32.14 -7.49 -3.45
CA SER A 48 32.48 -6.49 -4.45
C SER A 48 31.90 -5.12 -4.05
N LEU A 49 32.67 -4.05 -4.31
CA LEU A 49 32.23 -2.69 -4.01
C LEU A 49 30.98 -2.30 -4.81
N VAL A 50 30.86 -2.79 -6.05
CA VAL A 50 29.72 -2.55 -6.93
C VAL A 50 28.46 -3.19 -6.36
N THR A 51 28.52 -4.48 -5.99
CA THR A 51 27.38 -5.20 -5.39
C THR A 51 26.97 -4.57 -4.06
N LYS A 52 27.91 -4.12 -3.21
CA LYS A 52 27.60 -3.42 -1.96
C LYS A 52 26.81 -2.12 -2.18
N LYS A 53 27.14 -1.35 -3.22
CA LYS A 53 26.37 -0.13 -3.56
C LYS A 53 24.95 -0.46 -4.00
N LEU A 54 24.78 -1.50 -4.84
CA LEU A 54 23.46 -1.97 -5.27
C LEU A 54 22.63 -2.49 -4.09
N ILE A 55 23.25 -3.22 -3.16
CA ILE A 55 22.59 -3.65 -1.93
C ILE A 55 22.06 -2.45 -1.13
N GLY A 56 22.89 -1.44 -0.91
CA GLY A 56 22.47 -0.22 -0.22
C GLY A 56 21.33 0.50 -0.93
N HIS A 57 21.35 0.54 -2.26
CA HIS A 57 20.25 1.09 -3.07
C HIS A 57 18.92 0.35 -2.79
N PHE A 58 18.90 -0.99 -2.88
CA PHE A 58 17.69 -1.77 -2.64
C PHE A 58 17.21 -1.69 -1.18
N GLN A 59 18.11 -1.71 -0.20
CA GLN A 59 17.76 -1.54 1.22
C GLN A 59 17.01 -0.22 1.46
N ASN A 60 17.52 0.90 0.92
CA ASN A 60 16.86 2.19 1.03
C ASN A 60 15.49 2.20 0.33
N ARG A 61 15.40 1.61 -0.87
CA ARG A 61 14.14 1.52 -1.61
C ARG A 61 13.09 0.70 -0.87
N PHE A 62 13.47 -0.43 -0.28
CA PHE A 62 12.57 -1.26 0.54
C PHE A 62 12.10 -0.51 1.80
N PHE A 63 13.01 0.20 2.47
CA PHE A 63 12.67 1.00 3.64
C PHE A 63 11.64 2.10 3.32
N ILE A 64 11.89 2.87 2.26
CA ILE A 64 10.97 3.93 1.80
C ILE A 64 9.61 3.31 1.46
N GLN A 65 9.57 2.24 0.68
CA GLN A 65 8.32 1.60 0.28
C GLN A 65 7.52 1.06 1.46
N LYS A 66 8.15 0.41 2.43
CA LYS A 66 7.46 -0.03 3.66
C LYS A 66 6.86 1.15 4.42
N THR A 67 7.58 2.28 4.47
CA THR A 67 7.12 3.49 5.15
C THR A 67 5.87 4.06 4.48
N GLU A 68 5.92 4.24 3.16
CA GLU A 68 4.80 4.74 2.36
C GLU A 68 3.56 3.83 2.45
N ILE A 69 3.76 2.50 2.34
CA ILE A 69 2.66 1.54 2.47
C ILE A 69 2.01 1.63 3.86
N ASN A 70 2.82 1.72 4.93
CA ASN A 70 2.29 1.85 6.28
C ASN A 70 1.51 3.15 6.48
N GLN A 71 1.98 4.26 5.89
CA GLN A 71 1.26 5.53 5.93
C GLN A 71 -0.10 5.42 5.22
N LEU A 72 -0.15 4.81 4.03
CA LEU A 72 -1.40 4.60 3.29
C LEU A 72 -2.37 3.70 4.06
N LYS A 73 -1.89 2.58 4.64
CA LYS A 73 -2.71 1.72 5.51
C LYS A 73 -3.31 2.48 6.70
N ASN A 74 -2.52 3.35 7.32
CA ASN A 74 -3.00 4.20 8.41
C ASN A 74 -4.06 5.21 7.93
N ALA A 75 -3.91 5.77 6.74
CA ALA A 75 -4.90 6.66 6.13
C ALA A 75 -6.22 5.92 5.85
N ILE A 76 -6.15 4.71 5.25
CA ILE A 76 -7.31 3.85 5.00
C ILE A 76 -8.04 3.56 6.32
N LYS A 77 -7.31 3.11 7.36
CA LYS A 77 -7.90 2.83 8.68
C LYS A 77 -8.59 4.05 9.29
N LYS A 78 -7.99 5.25 9.17
CA LYS A 78 -8.62 6.49 9.65
C LYS A 78 -9.90 6.80 8.87
N HIS A 79 -9.90 6.58 7.56
CA HIS A 79 -11.09 6.79 6.73
C HIS A 79 -12.21 5.82 7.07
N GLU A 80 -11.91 4.53 7.25
CA GLU A 80 -12.87 3.51 7.69
C GLU A 80 -13.52 3.89 9.02
N LEU A 81 -12.72 4.33 9.99
CA LEU A 81 -13.22 4.77 11.29
C LEU A 81 -14.10 6.03 11.18
N SER A 82 -13.74 6.96 10.30
CA SER A 82 -14.54 8.16 10.03
C SER A 82 -15.93 7.80 9.46
N ILE A 83 -15.97 6.96 8.42
CA ILE A 83 -17.22 6.51 7.80
C ILE A 83 -18.08 5.73 8.80
N LYS A 84 -17.46 4.82 9.57
CA LYS A 84 -18.17 4.04 10.59
C LYS A 84 -18.82 4.95 11.64
N ARG A 85 -18.10 5.95 12.15
CA ARG A 85 -18.64 6.91 13.12
C ARG A 85 -19.82 7.71 12.57
N LYS A 86 -19.76 8.15 11.30
CA LYS A 86 -20.86 8.87 10.65
C LYS A 86 -22.12 8.01 10.54
N LYS A 87 -21.96 6.73 10.21
CA LYS A 87 -23.06 5.77 10.16
C LYS A 87 -23.69 5.53 11.55
N GLU A 88 -22.87 5.41 12.60
CA GLU A 88 -23.33 5.03 13.94
C GLU A 88 -23.90 6.20 14.76
N ILE A 89 -23.38 7.42 14.60
CA ILE A 89 -23.66 8.54 15.51
C ILE A 89 -24.66 9.54 14.94
N SER A 90 -24.51 9.92 13.67
CA SER A 90 -25.32 11.02 13.10
C SER A 90 -26.36 10.57 12.09
N ASN A 91 -26.38 9.27 11.73
CA ASN A 91 -27.11 8.77 10.57
C ASN A 91 -26.79 9.60 9.30
N ASP A 92 -25.60 10.21 9.28
CA ASP A 92 -25.16 11.07 8.19
C ASP A 92 -24.82 10.25 6.97
N LYS A 93 -25.02 10.88 5.82
CA LYS A 93 -24.65 10.31 4.53
C LYS A 93 -23.16 10.50 4.28
N VAL A 94 -22.61 9.62 3.45
CA VAL A 94 -21.29 9.84 2.84
C VAL A 94 -21.32 11.21 2.16
N THR A 95 -20.35 12.06 2.50
CA THR A 95 -20.27 13.39 1.92
C THR A 95 -19.39 13.38 0.68
N ILE A 96 -19.52 14.41 -0.15
CA ILE A 96 -18.61 14.66 -1.28
C ILE A 96 -17.14 14.70 -0.82
N GLU A 97 -16.88 15.14 0.41
CA GLU A 97 -15.51 15.19 0.95
C GLU A 97 -14.98 13.79 1.30
N ASP A 98 -15.83 12.89 1.79
CA ASP A 98 -15.45 11.48 2.03
C ASP A 98 -15.10 10.80 0.69
N GLU A 99 -15.90 11.01 -0.36
CA GLU A 99 -15.62 10.49 -1.70
C GLU A 99 -14.32 11.07 -2.27
N ARG A 100 -14.08 12.38 -2.11
CA ARG A 100 -12.82 13.01 -2.54
C ARG A 100 -11.62 12.43 -1.82
N TYR A 101 -11.74 12.21 -0.51
CA TYR A 101 -10.67 11.61 0.27
C TYR A 101 -10.42 10.15 -0.16
N HIS A 102 -11.47 9.38 -0.37
CA HIS A 102 -11.39 8.03 -0.95
C HIS A 102 -10.66 8.02 -2.30
N ASN A 103 -11.05 8.91 -3.22
CA ASN A 103 -10.45 9.01 -4.55
C ASN A 103 -8.96 9.38 -4.50
N ARG A 104 -8.56 10.26 -3.58
CA ARG A 104 -7.13 10.55 -3.35
C ARG A 104 -6.37 9.31 -2.88
N MET A 105 -6.95 8.53 -1.97
CA MET A 105 -6.34 7.26 -1.54
C MET A 105 -6.28 6.24 -2.68
N ALA A 106 -7.29 6.18 -3.55
CA ALA A 106 -7.27 5.31 -4.74
C ALA A 106 -6.08 5.66 -5.66
N LEU A 107 -5.84 6.95 -5.91
CA LEU A 107 -4.69 7.41 -6.69
C LEU A 107 -3.36 7.07 -6.01
N GLN A 108 -3.27 7.26 -4.69
CA GLN A 108 -2.08 6.89 -3.91
C GLN A 108 -1.83 5.38 -3.97
N PHE A 109 -2.87 4.56 -3.82
CA PHE A 109 -2.78 3.11 -3.93
C PHE A 109 -2.26 2.69 -5.31
N LYS A 110 -2.83 3.24 -6.39
CA LYS A 110 -2.37 2.97 -7.76
C LYS A 110 -0.91 3.37 -7.98
N ALA A 111 -0.49 4.51 -7.43
CA ALA A 111 0.91 4.91 -7.48
C ALA A 111 1.83 3.93 -6.74
N GLN A 112 1.42 3.44 -5.56
CA GLN A 112 2.18 2.43 -4.81
C GLN A 112 2.27 1.10 -5.58
N GLU A 113 1.19 0.64 -6.22
CA GLU A 113 1.23 -0.55 -7.08
C GLU A 113 2.32 -0.43 -8.15
N ILE A 114 2.30 0.69 -8.90
CA ILE A 114 3.27 0.92 -9.99
C ILE A 114 4.71 0.93 -9.44
N ILE A 115 4.95 1.66 -8.34
CA ILE A 115 6.29 1.76 -7.77
C ILE A 115 6.77 0.41 -7.23
N PHE A 116 5.89 -0.33 -6.55
CA PHE A 116 6.21 -1.65 -6.03
C PHE A 116 6.55 -2.64 -7.15
N TYR A 117 5.73 -2.73 -8.20
CA TYR A 117 6.00 -3.65 -9.31
C TYR A 117 7.28 -3.31 -10.04
N LYS A 118 7.55 -2.02 -10.27
CA LYS A 118 8.83 -1.59 -10.85
C LYS A 118 10.00 -2.04 -9.97
N LEU A 119 9.94 -1.77 -8.66
CA LEU A 119 10.97 -2.19 -7.72
C LEU A 119 11.14 -3.71 -7.68
N LYS A 120 10.05 -4.47 -7.77
CA LYS A 120 10.06 -5.93 -7.82
C LYS A 120 10.79 -6.44 -9.07
N PHE A 121 10.53 -5.84 -10.23
CA PHE A 121 11.24 -6.20 -11.47
C PHE A 121 12.73 -5.85 -11.39
N ASP A 122 13.04 -4.61 -11.00
CA ASP A 122 14.43 -4.15 -10.84
C ASP A 122 15.20 -5.06 -9.87
N TYR A 123 14.56 -5.47 -8.76
CA TYR A 123 15.16 -6.38 -7.79
C TYR A 123 15.32 -7.81 -8.33
N ALA A 124 14.34 -8.32 -9.08
CA ALA A 124 14.41 -9.65 -9.66
C ALA A 124 15.57 -9.78 -10.64
N ASP A 125 15.85 -8.73 -11.43
CA ASP A 125 17.00 -8.73 -12.34
C ASP A 125 18.32 -8.66 -11.58
N PHE A 126 18.42 -7.83 -10.54
CA PHE A 126 19.57 -7.83 -9.64
C PHE A 126 19.87 -9.21 -9.02
N VAL A 127 18.82 -9.93 -8.61
CA VAL A 127 18.96 -11.28 -8.02
C VAL A 127 19.42 -12.32 -9.05
N LYS A 128 19.04 -12.20 -10.33
CA LYS A 128 19.54 -13.13 -11.36
C LYS A 128 21.04 -12.96 -11.63
N GLU A 129 21.56 -11.77 -11.41
CA GLU A 129 22.96 -11.40 -11.67
C GLU A 129 23.90 -11.69 -10.48
N ASN A 130 23.39 -12.09 -9.30
CA ASN A 130 24.16 -12.24 -8.05
C ASN A 130 23.83 -13.50 -7.25
#